data_AF-A0A8N1S9L6-F1
#
_entry.id   AF-A0A8N1S9L6-F1
#
_cell.length_a   1.000
_cell.length_b   1.000
_cell.length_c   1.000
_cell.angle_alpha   90.00
_cell.angle_beta   90.00
_cell.angle_gamma   90.00
#
_symmetry.space_group_name_H-M   'P 1'
#
loop_
_entity.id
_entity.type
_entity.pdbx_description
1 polymer ?
#
loop_
_entity_poly.entity_id
_entity_poly.type
_entity_poly.pdbx_seq_one_letter_code
_entity_poly.pdbx_strand_id
1 'polypeptide(L)'
;MEKHANILYVQDPRDDNAGHFAYIKDLSRLVSSQLNKYRHKKYFCDRCLHYFSSSERLQSHTTDCEKMNDCSIRLPSEDDKWLEFKNHTNKEQLPFIVYADLECVLRRTEPAEREDASYTYQQHEV
;
A
#
# COMPACT_ATOMS: atom_id res chain seq x y z
N MET A 1 -11.43 10.23 0.45
CA MET A 1 -10.44 10.24 -0.64
C MET A 1 -9.40 9.22 -0.27
N GLU A 2 -9.41 8.08 -0.96
CA GLU A 2 -8.55 6.95 -0.67
C GLU A 2 -7.09 7.33 -0.97
N LYS A 3 -6.18 7.12 0.00
CA LYS A 3 -4.76 7.43 -0.17
C LYS A 3 -4.04 6.18 -0.63
N HIS A 4 -3.74 6.10 -1.92
CA HIS A 4 -2.98 5.00 -2.50
C HIS A 4 -1.46 5.28 -2.42
N ALA A 5 -0.67 4.28 -2.03
CA ALA A 5 0.79 4.35 -2.00
C ALA A 5 1.39 3.18 -2.80
N ASN A 6 2.14 3.50 -3.85
CA ASN A 6 2.83 2.50 -4.67
C ASN A 6 4.17 2.13 -4.03
N ILE A 7 4.41 0.84 -3.79
CA ILE A 7 5.65 0.33 -3.19
C ILE A 7 6.26 -0.73 -4.11
N LEU A 8 7.57 -0.62 -4.35
CA LEU A 8 8.36 -1.63 -5.06
C LEU A 8 9.08 -2.52 -4.06
N TYR A 9 8.89 -3.83 -4.16
CA TYR A 9 9.74 -4.80 -3.47
C TYR A 9 10.99 -5.08 -4.30
N VAL A 10 12.16 -4.91 -3.70
CA VAL A 10 13.46 -5.20 -4.31
C VAL A 10 14.12 -6.31 -3.50
N GLN A 11 14.14 -7.52 -4.05
CA GLN A 11 14.77 -8.68 -3.42
C GLN A 11 16.30 -8.61 -3.54
N ASP A 12 17.02 -8.99 -2.49
CA ASP A 12 18.48 -9.15 -2.58
C ASP A 12 18.78 -10.42 -3.39
N PRO A 13 19.53 -10.33 -4.51
CA PRO A 13 19.84 -11.49 -5.33
C PRO A 13 20.71 -12.55 -4.63
N ARG A 14 21.20 -12.28 -3.41
CA ARG A 14 22.06 -13.19 -2.62
C ARG A 14 21.34 -13.84 -1.44
N ASP A 15 20.16 -13.36 -1.06
CA ASP A 15 19.38 -13.88 0.06
C ASP A 15 17.89 -13.72 -0.22
N ASP A 16 17.22 -14.85 -0.46
CA ASP A 16 15.79 -14.88 -0.79
C ASP A 16 14.89 -14.33 0.32
N ASN A 17 15.39 -14.27 1.56
CA ASN A 17 14.68 -13.71 2.71
C ASN A 17 15.03 -12.25 3.00
N ALA A 18 15.94 -11.64 2.23
CA ALA A 18 16.32 -10.25 2.37
C ALA A 18 15.79 -9.43 1.19
N GLY A 19 15.11 -8.33 1.51
CA GLY A 19 14.60 -7.40 0.50
C GLY A 19 14.24 -6.06 1.12
N HIS A 20 14.15 -5.05 0.27
CA HIS A 20 13.78 -3.69 0.67
C HIS A 20 12.53 -3.25 -0.06
N PHE A 21 11.63 -2.59 0.68
CA PHE A 21 10.49 -1.89 0.10
C PHE A 21 10.88 -0.44 -0.19
N ALA A 22 10.65 0.00 -1.43
CA ALA A 22 10.92 1.36 -1.87
C ALA A 22 9.63 2.07 -2.29
N TYR A 23 9.41 3.28 -1.78
CA TYR A 23 8.24 4.07 -2.15
C TYR A 23 8.38 4.66 -3.57
N ILE A 24 7.40 4.38 -4.42
CA ILE A 24 7.30 4.96 -5.77
C ILE A 24 6.44 6.22 -5.71
N LYS A 25 7.11 7.38 -5.71
CA LYS A 25 6.45 8.70 -5.75
C LYS A 25 5.77 9.00 -7.09
N ASP A 26 6.31 8.47 -8.18
CA ASP A 26 5.82 8.70 -9.54
C ASP A 26 6.17 7.48 -10.42
N LEU A 27 5.16 6.64 -10.67
CA LEU A 27 5.31 5.42 -11.47
C LEU A 27 5.63 5.76 -12.94
N SER A 28 5.00 6.80 -13.47
CA SER A 28 5.26 7.28 -14.83
C SER A 28 6.73 7.62 -15.02
N ARG A 29 7.33 8.34 -14.07
CA ARG A 29 8.75 8.71 -14.14
C ARG A 29 9.67 7.50 -14.03
N LEU A 30 9.33 6.53 -13.19
CA LEU A 30 10.14 5.33 -12.96
C LEU A 30 10.17 4.41 -14.19
N VAL A 31 9.01 4.18 -14.83
CA VAL A 31 8.85 3.13 -15.83
C VAL A 31 8.94 3.66 -17.27
N SER A 32 8.55 4.92 -17.53
CA SER A 32 8.52 5.45 -18.91
C SER A 32 9.88 5.36 -19.61
N SER A 33 10.97 5.62 -18.88
CA SER A 33 12.34 5.58 -19.41
C SER A 33 12.80 4.19 -19.83
N GLN A 34 12.18 3.14 -19.29
CA GLN A 34 12.51 1.75 -19.63
C GLN A 34 11.75 1.27 -20.87
N LEU A 35 10.61 1.88 -21.17
CA LEU A 35 9.72 1.46 -22.26
C LEU A 35 10.02 2.12 -23.60
N ASN A 36 10.63 3.31 -23.61
CA ASN A 36 10.85 4.06 -24.83
C ASN A 36 12.23 4.74 -24.87
N LYS A 37 12.78 4.87 -26.07
CA LYS A 37 13.98 5.71 -26.30
C LYS A 37 13.64 7.20 -26.31
N TYR A 38 12.37 7.52 -26.57
CA TYR A 38 11.84 8.87 -26.70
C TYR A 38 11.19 9.27 -25.38
N ARG A 39 11.72 10.31 -24.70
CA ARG A 39 11.38 10.74 -23.32
C ARG A 39 9.93 11.23 -23.08
N HIS A 40 8.95 10.73 -23.83
CA HIS A 40 7.54 11.04 -23.63
C HIS A 40 7.00 10.27 -22.42
N LYS A 41 6.36 11.01 -21.51
CA LYS A 41 5.69 10.47 -20.33
C LYS A 41 4.62 9.46 -20.76
N LYS A 42 4.60 8.30 -20.11
CA LYS A 42 3.51 7.32 -20.18
C LYS A 42 2.71 7.35 -18.89
N TYR A 43 1.41 7.15 -19.01
CA TYR A 43 0.47 7.16 -17.89
C TYR A 43 0.05 5.72 -17.62
N PHE A 44 0.16 5.25 -16.38
CA PHE A 44 -0.06 3.85 -16.03
C PHE A 44 -1.32 3.72 -15.18
N CYS A 45 -2.07 2.65 -15.41
CA CYS A 45 -3.14 2.24 -14.51
C CYS A 45 -2.55 1.46 -13.34
N ASP A 46 -2.72 1.94 -12.11
CA ASP A 46 -2.17 1.28 -10.91
C ASP A 46 -2.77 -0.12 -10.66
N ARG A 47 -3.93 -0.46 -11.26
CA ARG A 47 -4.58 -1.77 -11.11
C ARG A 47 -4.09 -2.84 -12.08
N CYS A 48 -3.94 -2.49 -13.36
CA CYS A 48 -3.62 -3.47 -14.41
C CYS A 48 -2.25 -3.22 -15.05
N LEU A 49 -1.55 -2.16 -14.65
CA LEU A 49 -0.26 -1.70 -15.17
C LEU A 49 -0.23 -1.41 -16.69
N HIS A 50 -1.40 -1.37 -17.35
CA HIS A 50 -1.49 -0.94 -18.74
C HIS A 50 -1.17 0.56 -18.87
N TYR A 51 -0.51 0.94 -19.97
CA TYR A 51 -0.02 2.30 -20.16
C TYR A 51 -0.66 3.03 -21.35
N PHE A 52 -0.76 4.34 -21.21
CA PHE A 52 -1.36 5.24 -22.17
C PHE A 52 -0.43 6.41 -22.50
N SER A 53 -0.65 7.03 -23.66
CA SER A 53 0.11 8.22 -24.09
C SER A 53 -0.42 9.53 -23.49
N SER A 54 -1.64 9.53 -22.92
CA SER A 54 -2.25 10.72 -22.34
C SER A 54 -3.03 10.37 -21.07
N SER A 55 -3.26 11.38 -20.23
CA SER A 55 -3.98 11.22 -18.95
C SER A 55 -5.48 10.95 -19.17
N GLU A 56 -6.06 11.51 -20.22
CA GLU A 56 -7.48 11.36 -20.55
C GLU A 56 -7.80 9.91 -20.91
N ARG A 57 -6.94 9.27 -21.70
CA ARG A 57 -7.08 7.85 -22.05
C ARG A 57 -6.96 6.94 -20.84
N LEU A 58 -6.08 7.28 -19.90
CA LEU A 58 -5.98 6.57 -18.63
C LEU A 58 -7.29 6.71 -17.85
N GLN A 59 -7.83 7.92 -17.70
CA GLN A 59 -9.09 8.15 -16.96
C GLN A 59 -10.28 7.38 -17.56
N SER A 60 -10.42 7.38 -18.89
CA SER A 60 -11.45 6.58 -19.56
C SER A 60 -11.27 5.09 -19.25
N HIS A 61 -10.04 4.58 -19.32
CA HIS A 61 -9.74 3.20 -18.97
C HIS A 61 -10.00 2.87 -17.50
N THR A 62 -9.66 3.78 -16.56
CA THR A 62 -9.80 3.55 -15.12
C THR A 62 -11.24 3.21 -14.75
N THR A 63 -12.22 3.87 -15.38
CA THR A 63 -13.66 3.65 -15.15
C THR A 63 -14.10 2.24 -15.54
N ASP A 64 -13.57 1.72 -16.64
CA ASP A 64 -13.90 0.37 -17.12
C ASP A 64 -13.09 -0.69 -16.36
N CYS A 65 -11.82 -0.40 -16.07
CA CYS A 65 -10.93 -1.27 -15.31
C CYS A 65 -11.45 -1.50 -13.88
N GLU A 66 -12.10 -0.51 -13.28
CA GLU A 66 -12.78 -0.64 -11.98
C GLU A 66 -13.85 -1.71 -11.97
N LYS A 67 -14.64 -1.76 -13.04
CA LYS A 67 -15.83 -2.60 -13.11
C LYS A 67 -15.49 -4.03 -13.51
N MET A 68 -14.39 -4.22 -14.22
CA MET A 68 -14.00 -5.52 -14.77
C MET A 68 -12.95 -6.25 -13.94
N ASN A 69 -12.11 -5.52 -13.20
CA ASN A 69 -10.99 -6.09 -12.48
C ASN A 69 -11.30 -6.10 -10.99
N ASP A 70 -11.93 -7.18 -10.52
CA ASP A 70 -11.82 -7.58 -9.11
C ASP A 70 -10.35 -7.96 -8.91
N CYS A 71 -9.52 -6.99 -8.52
CA CYS A 71 -8.14 -7.25 -8.17
C CYS A 71 -8.16 -8.35 -7.09
N SER A 72 -7.67 -9.54 -7.44
CA SER A 72 -7.66 -10.65 -6.50
C SER A 72 -6.66 -10.33 -5.40
N ILE A 73 -7.16 -9.93 -4.24
CA ILE A 73 -6.34 -9.86 -3.02
C ILE A 73 -5.94 -11.30 -2.73
N ARG A 74 -4.69 -11.65 -3.02
CA ARG A 74 -4.13 -12.93 -2.58
C ARG A 74 -3.74 -12.76 -1.13
N LEU A 75 -4.61 -13.23 -0.24
CA LEU A 75 -4.29 -13.37 1.16
C LEU A 75 -3.20 -14.45 1.34
N PRO A 76 -2.38 -14.36 2.41
CA PRO A 76 -1.47 -15.42 2.77
C PRO A 76 -2.20 -16.76 2.91
N SER A 77 -1.52 -17.85 2.55
CA SER A 77 -2.03 -19.19 2.79
C SER A 77 -2.00 -19.51 4.29
N GLU A 78 -2.65 -20.60 4.72
CA GLU A 78 -2.56 -21.06 6.11
C GLU A 78 -1.11 -21.32 6.57
N ASP A 79 -0.23 -21.66 5.64
CA ASP A 79 1.18 -21.92 5.89
C ASP A 79 2.00 -20.60 5.99
N ASP A 80 1.53 -19.51 5.39
CA ASP A 80 2.21 -18.21 5.31
C ASP A 80 1.55 -17.11 6.16
N LYS A 81 0.57 -17.46 6.99
CA LYS A 81 -0.24 -16.50 7.75
C LYS A 81 0.48 -15.76 8.87
N TRP A 82 1.67 -16.23 9.28
CA TRP A 82 2.42 -15.66 10.39
C TRP A 82 3.58 -14.81 9.89
N LEU A 83 3.55 -13.51 10.20
CA LEU A 83 4.66 -12.60 9.95
C LEU A 83 5.48 -12.42 11.24
N GLU A 84 6.78 -12.68 11.18
CA GLU A 84 7.69 -12.47 12.31
C GLU A 84 8.80 -11.47 11.98
N PHE A 85 9.10 -10.58 12.91
CA PHE A 85 10.18 -9.61 12.74
C PHE A 85 11.51 -10.22 13.20
N LYS A 86 12.37 -10.61 12.26
CA LYS A 86 13.63 -11.32 12.57
C LYS A 86 14.77 -10.40 13.05
N ASN A 87 14.79 -9.14 12.61
CA ASN A 87 15.93 -8.23 12.82
C ASN A 87 15.77 -7.33 14.06
N HIS A 88 15.50 -7.92 15.21
CA HIS A 88 15.29 -7.19 16.47
C HIS A 88 16.48 -6.30 16.88
N THR A 89 17.69 -6.61 16.42
CA THR A 89 18.91 -5.84 16.69
C THR A 89 18.97 -4.50 15.96
N ASN A 90 18.19 -4.35 14.88
CA ASN A 90 18.16 -3.12 14.06
C ASN A 90 17.04 -2.16 14.49
N LYS A 91 16.50 -2.34 15.70
CA LYS A 91 15.48 -1.43 16.25
C LYS A 91 16.14 -0.11 16.62
N GLU A 92 15.69 0.98 16.01
CA GLU A 92 16.00 2.33 16.47
C GLU A 92 15.08 2.73 17.62
N GLN A 93 15.62 3.45 18.60
CA GLN A 93 14.84 3.99 19.71
C GLN A 93 14.11 5.25 19.25
N LEU A 94 12.85 5.12 18.84
CA LEU A 94 12.01 6.23 18.42
C LEU A 94 11.25 6.82 19.62
N PRO A 95 11.05 8.16 19.67
CA PRO A 95 10.37 8.83 20.79
C PRO A 95 8.90 8.41 20.97
N PHE A 96 8.27 7.88 19.91
CA PHE A 96 6.99 7.19 19.98
C PHE A 96 6.84 6.26 18.77
N ILE A 97 6.04 5.20 18.92
CA ILE A 97 5.76 4.22 17.86
C ILE A 97 4.23 4.10 17.75
N VAL A 98 3.71 4.19 16.54
CA VAL A 98 2.28 4.02 16.24
C VAL A 98 2.12 2.75 15.44
N TYR A 99 1.37 1.79 15.99
CA TYR A 99 0.90 0.62 15.26
C TYR A 99 -0.57 0.86 14.91
N ALA A 100 -0.91 0.80 13.63
CA ALA A 100 -2.27 0.92 13.15
C ALA A 100 -2.60 -0.33 12.33
N ASP A 101 -3.67 -1.01 12.73
CA ASP A 101 -4.29 -2.08 11.97
C ASP A 101 -5.40 -1.48 11.10
N LEU A 102 -5.46 -1.84 9.83
CA LEU A 102 -6.34 -1.20 8.83
C LEU A 102 -7.55 -2.08 8.45
N GLU A 103 -7.72 -3.24 9.07
CA GLU A 103 -8.78 -4.20 8.70
C GLU A 103 -10.04 -4.14 9.57
N CYS A 104 -10.25 -3.08 10.35
CA CYS A 104 -11.44 -2.99 11.21
C CYS A 104 -12.39 -1.85 10.80
N VAL A 105 -13.63 -2.21 10.46
CA VAL A 105 -14.75 -1.27 10.44
C VAL A 105 -15.00 -0.80 11.88
N LEU A 106 -14.63 0.44 12.17
CA LEU A 106 -14.81 1.00 13.52
C LEU A 106 -16.29 1.30 13.78
N ARG A 107 -16.86 0.71 14.84
CA ARG A 107 -18.16 1.12 15.36
C ARG A 107 -18.05 2.50 16.00
N ARG A 108 -19.05 3.35 15.80
CA ARG A 108 -19.13 4.67 16.47
C ARG A 108 -19.11 4.47 17.98
N THR A 109 -18.16 5.10 18.65
CA THR A 109 -18.12 5.17 20.12
C THR A 109 -19.01 6.29 20.60
N GLU A 110 -19.73 6.06 21.70
CA GLU A 110 -20.42 7.14 22.39
C GLU A 110 -19.39 8.09 23.04
N PRO A 111 -19.67 9.39 23.16
CA PRO A 111 -18.75 10.33 23.79
C PRO A 111 -18.47 9.90 25.23
N ALA A 112 -17.21 9.97 25.66
CA ALA A 112 -16.85 9.73 27.05
C ALA A 112 -17.63 10.71 27.94
N GLU A 113 -18.24 10.20 29.02
CA GLU A 113 -19.05 11.00 29.95
C GLU A 113 -18.23 12.06 30.75
N ARG A 114 -16.90 12.11 30.56
CA ARG A 114 -16.01 13.03 31.29
C ARG A 114 -14.90 13.59 30.39
N GLU A 115 -14.72 14.91 30.45
CA GLU A 115 -13.79 15.69 29.63
C GLU A 115 -12.29 15.42 29.94
N ASP A 116 -11.95 14.76 31.07
CA ASP A 116 -10.57 14.52 31.52
C ASP A 116 -10.05 13.08 31.30
N ALA A 117 -10.79 12.20 30.63
CA ALA A 117 -10.36 10.82 30.40
C ALA A 117 -9.44 10.71 29.16
N SER A 118 -8.14 10.51 29.37
CA SER A 118 -7.16 10.33 28.28
C SER A 118 -7.17 8.95 27.61
N TYR A 119 -8.21 8.14 27.81
CA TYR A 119 -8.32 6.81 27.24
C TYR A 119 -9.63 6.68 26.46
N THR A 120 -9.55 6.76 25.13
CA THR A 120 -10.62 6.31 24.24
C THR A 120 -10.39 4.83 23.99
N TYR A 121 -11.02 3.97 24.80
CA TYR A 121 -11.05 2.54 24.52
C TYR A 121 -12.13 2.26 23.48
N GLN A 122 -11.75 1.71 22.33
CA GLN A 122 -12.67 1.29 21.28
C GLN A 122 -12.62 -0.23 21.16
N GLN A 123 -13.80 -0.86 21.20
CA GLN A 123 -13.92 -2.31 21.09
C GLN A 123 -14.03 -2.70 19.61
N HIS A 124 -13.15 -3.61 19.18
CA HIS A 124 -13.19 -4.20 17.84
C HIS A 124 -14.13 -5.41 17.83
N GLU A 125 -14.86 -5.60 16.73
CA GLU A 125 -15.64 -6.81 16.47
C GLU A 125 -14.83 -7.66 15.48
N VAL A 126 -14.63 -8.94 15.80
CA VAL A 126 -13.91 -9.92 14.97
C VAL A 126 -14.88 -10.60 14.03
#